data_AF-A0A8S2S2J5-F1
#
_entry.id   AF-A0A8S2S2J5-F1
#
_cell.length_a   1.000
_cell.length_b   1.000
_cell.length_c   1.000
_cell.angle_alpha   90.00
_cell.angle_beta   90.00
_cell.angle_gamma   90.00
#
_symmetry.space_group_name_H-M   'P 1'
#
loop_
_entity.id
_entity.type
_entity.pdbx_description
1 polymer ?
#
loop_
_entity_poly.entity_id
_entity_poly.type
_entity_poly.pdbx_seq_one_letter_code
_entity_poly.pdbx_strand_id
1 'polypeptide(L)'
;NESCETELSRSIRLGCYDIILPQTNEQFRNMFSLFSVKKLNLPELLMNGFLKLRKRSIVQHRKDSLLLNDYPKLEQSYNELKNISSPTLILWGRDDKLYTYFGADYFRSIIPNSKALILNDCGHFMGLDQGKKIGDYITQFYDKNCPATSRISTKTIS
;
A
#
# COMPACT_ATOMS: atom_id res chain seq x y z
N ASN A 1 14.12 22.35 4.70
CA ASN A 1 13.22 21.33 5.27
C ASN A 1 13.23 20.08 4.40
N GLU A 2 14.22 19.22 4.60
CA GLU A 2 14.39 17.92 3.89
C GLU A 2 13.63 16.75 4.56
N SER A 3 12.76 17.03 5.54
CA SER A 3 12.30 16.02 6.50
C SER A 3 11.04 15.23 6.10
N CYS A 4 10.53 15.34 4.87
CA CYS A 4 9.31 14.64 4.45
C CYS A 4 9.37 14.01 3.05
N GLU A 5 10.54 14.05 2.42
CA GLU A 5 10.72 13.40 1.11
C GLU A 5 10.82 11.88 1.29
N THR A 6 9.94 11.15 0.59
CA THR A 6 10.01 9.68 0.47
C THR A 6 10.92 9.27 -0.68
N GLU A 7 11.43 8.03 -0.66
CA GLU A 7 12.25 7.50 -1.74
C GLU A 7 11.49 7.53 -3.08
N LEU A 8 10.17 7.32 -3.02
CA LEU A 8 9.27 7.43 -4.16
C LEU A 8 9.26 8.86 -4.73
N SER A 9 8.94 9.85 -3.90
CA SER A 9 8.88 11.26 -4.33
C SER A 9 10.23 11.77 -4.85
N ARG A 10 11.33 11.36 -4.20
CA ARG A 10 12.70 11.63 -4.64
C ARG A 10 12.95 11.08 -6.03
N SER A 11 12.65 9.81 -6.25
CA SER A 11 12.91 9.12 -7.51
C SER A 11 12.10 9.70 -8.66
N ILE A 12 10.82 10.04 -8.42
CA ILE A 12 9.96 10.70 -9.41
C ILE A 12 10.52 12.06 -9.80
N ARG A 13 10.93 12.87 -8.83
CA ARG A 13 11.54 14.19 -9.09
C ARG A 13 12.80 14.08 -9.93
N LEU A 14 13.60 13.04 -9.72
CA LEU A 14 14.81 12.76 -10.49
C LEU A 14 14.55 12.11 -11.86
N GLY A 15 13.28 11.81 -12.20
CA GLY A 15 12.92 11.09 -13.44
C GLY A 15 13.33 9.61 -13.42
N CYS A 16 13.64 9.06 -12.25
CA CYS A 16 14.03 7.67 -12.05
C CYS A 16 12.79 6.84 -11.70
N TYR A 17 12.29 6.06 -12.65
CA TYR A 17 11.07 5.26 -12.45
C TYR A 17 11.35 3.80 -12.07
N ASP A 18 12.60 3.39 -11.97
CA ASP A 18 13.02 1.99 -11.74
C ASP A 18 12.46 1.40 -10.43
N ILE A 19 12.26 2.25 -9.42
CA ILE A 19 11.68 1.89 -8.12
C ILE A 19 10.18 1.55 -8.19
N ILE A 20 9.50 1.93 -9.26
CA ILE A 20 8.09 1.59 -9.52
C ILE A 20 8.01 0.61 -10.69
N LEU A 21 8.88 0.72 -11.69
CA LEU A 21 8.85 0.04 -12.97
C LEU A 21 10.21 -0.61 -13.30
N PRO A 22 10.63 -1.65 -12.54
CA PRO A 22 11.92 -2.30 -12.77
C PRO A 22 11.96 -3.00 -14.13
N GLN A 23 13.12 -2.92 -14.80
CA GLN A 23 13.42 -3.55 -16.09
C GLN A 23 14.37 -4.75 -15.96
N THR A 24 15.14 -4.80 -14.88
CA THR A 24 16.15 -5.85 -14.58
C THR A 24 15.86 -6.53 -13.25
N ASN A 25 16.44 -7.71 -13.03
CA ASN A 25 16.31 -8.43 -11.76
C ASN A 25 16.94 -7.64 -10.59
N GLU A 26 18.01 -6.89 -10.85
CA GLU A 26 18.62 -6.01 -9.86
C GLU A 26 17.68 -4.87 -9.45
N GLN A 27 17.11 -4.15 -10.43
CA GLN A 27 16.12 -3.10 -10.15
C GLN A 27 14.90 -3.66 -9.42
N PHE A 28 14.48 -4.88 -9.77
CA PHE A 28 13.39 -5.56 -9.07
C PHE A 28 13.73 -5.85 -7.61
N ARG A 29 14.95 -6.32 -7.31
CA ARG A 29 15.41 -6.54 -5.93
C ARG A 29 15.45 -5.23 -5.16
N ASN A 30 15.95 -4.15 -5.78
CA ASN A 30 15.98 -2.82 -5.18
C ASN A 30 14.57 -2.32 -4.88
N MET A 31 13.64 -2.42 -5.84
CA MET A 31 12.22 -2.12 -5.65
C MET A 31 11.64 -2.87 -4.45
N PHE A 32 11.82 -4.19 -4.37
CA PHE A 32 11.28 -4.99 -3.26
C PHE A 32 11.88 -4.60 -1.90
N SER A 33 13.16 -4.21 -1.86
CA SER A 33 13.81 -3.73 -0.62
C SER A 33 13.26 -2.40 -0.11
N LEU A 34 12.51 -1.66 -0.95
CA LEU A 34 11.78 -0.46 -0.55
C LEU A 34 10.37 -0.77 -0.06
N PHE A 35 9.77 -1.86 -0.52
CA PHE A 35 8.37 -2.19 -0.24
C PHE A 35 8.20 -3.00 1.03
N SER A 36 9.19 -3.80 1.43
CA SER A 36 9.08 -4.73 2.55
C SER A 36 10.33 -4.66 3.41
N VAL A 37 10.15 -4.77 4.73
CA VAL A 37 11.29 -4.90 5.65
C VAL A 37 11.91 -6.29 5.58
N LYS A 38 11.17 -7.28 5.08
CA LYS A 38 11.67 -8.64 4.85
C LYS A 38 12.42 -8.73 3.53
N LYS A 39 13.62 -9.31 3.59
CA LYS A 39 14.35 -9.70 2.38
C LYS A 39 13.75 -10.98 1.81
N LEU A 40 13.18 -10.89 0.61
CA LEU A 40 12.73 -12.06 -0.13
C LEU A 40 13.86 -12.59 -1.03
N ASN A 41 14.20 -13.87 -0.84
CA ASN A 41 15.08 -14.60 -1.75
C ASN A 41 14.25 -15.23 -2.87
N LEU A 42 13.87 -14.40 -3.85
CA LEU A 42 13.07 -14.86 -4.99
C LEU A 42 13.95 -15.56 -6.05
N PRO A 43 13.56 -16.77 -6.53
CA PRO A 43 14.17 -17.40 -7.69
C PRO A 43 14.08 -16.52 -8.94
N GLU A 44 15.08 -16.60 -9.82
CA GLU A 44 15.12 -15.80 -11.04
C GLU A 44 13.92 -16.02 -11.95
N LEU A 45 13.38 -17.23 -12.00
CA LEU A 45 12.19 -17.54 -12.78
C LEU A 45 11.00 -16.65 -12.39
N LEU A 46 10.78 -16.41 -11.09
CA LEU A 46 9.69 -15.57 -10.61
C LEU A 46 9.94 -14.09 -10.94
N MET A 47 11.17 -13.61 -10.75
CA MET A 47 11.53 -12.23 -11.08
C MET A 47 11.41 -11.96 -12.58
N ASN A 48 11.93 -12.85 -13.42
CA ASN A 48 11.81 -12.77 -14.87
C ASN A 48 10.33 -12.82 -15.31
N GLY A 49 9.51 -13.65 -14.67
CA GLY A 49 8.06 -13.69 -14.87
C GLY A 49 7.40 -12.34 -14.57
N PHE A 50 7.68 -11.76 -13.40
CA PHE A 50 7.18 -10.44 -13.02
C PHE A 50 7.60 -9.36 -14.01
N LEU A 51 8.91 -9.30 -14.35
CA LEU A 51 9.44 -8.32 -15.31
C LEU A 51 8.79 -8.47 -16.69
N LYS A 52 8.53 -9.70 -17.15
CA LYS A 52 7.85 -9.95 -18.42
C LYS A 52 6.39 -9.45 -18.40
N LEU A 53 5.67 -9.65 -17.30
CA LEU A 53 4.30 -9.15 -17.13
C LEU A 53 4.26 -7.61 -17.07
N ARG A 54 5.20 -6.99 -16.35
CA ARG A 54 5.35 -5.53 -16.28
C ARG A 54 5.78 -4.91 -17.61
N LYS A 55 6.70 -5.54 -18.37
CA LYS A 55 7.13 -5.03 -19.69
C LYS A 55 5.94 -4.88 -20.67
N ARG A 56 4.95 -5.78 -20.59
CA ARG A 56 3.71 -5.64 -21.37
C ARG A 56 2.90 -4.39 -20.98
N SER A 57 2.89 -4.01 -19.70
CA SER A 57 2.25 -2.76 -19.26
C SER A 57 3.08 -1.52 -19.63
N ILE A 58 4.41 -1.60 -19.58
CA ILE A 58 5.31 -0.48 -19.93
C ILE A 58 5.25 -0.06 -21.40
N VAL A 59 5.09 -1.01 -22.33
CA VAL A 59 4.88 -0.67 -23.76
C VAL A 59 3.55 0.04 -23.98
N GLN A 60 2.56 -0.19 -23.11
CA GLN A 60 1.23 0.41 -23.19
C GLN A 60 1.11 1.76 -22.45
N HIS A 61 1.95 2.00 -21.43
CA HIS A 61 1.91 3.20 -20.59
C HIS A 61 2.99 4.23 -20.89
N ARG A 62 3.74 4.07 -21.99
CA ARG A 62 4.94 4.86 -22.25
C ARG A 62 4.72 6.31 -22.70
N LYS A 63 3.51 6.89 -22.62
CA LYS A 63 3.31 8.28 -23.06
C LYS A 63 2.55 9.25 -22.15
N ASP A 64 1.48 8.93 -21.42
CA ASP A 64 0.61 10.05 -21.01
C ASP A 64 0.35 10.32 -19.51
N SER A 65 0.44 9.36 -18.59
CA SER A 65 -0.02 9.68 -17.23
C SER A 65 0.48 8.68 -16.24
N LEU A 66 1.62 8.95 -15.60
CA LEU A 66 1.95 8.17 -14.41
C LEU A 66 1.90 8.96 -13.11
N LEU A 67 2.37 10.21 -12.97
CA LEU A 67 2.25 10.88 -11.65
C LEU A 67 2.15 12.42 -11.63
N LEU A 68 2.27 13.15 -12.75
CA LEU A 68 2.36 14.62 -12.71
C LEU A 68 1.08 15.37 -13.12
N ASN A 69 0.29 14.83 -14.06
CA ASN A 69 -0.86 15.55 -14.62
C ASN A 69 -2.16 15.44 -13.80
N ASP A 70 -2.22 14.53 -12.82
CA ASP A 70 -3.42 14.27 -12.01
C ASP A 70 -3.37 14.93 -10.62
N TYR A 71 -2.35 15.73 -10.31
CA TYR A 71 -2.23 16.44 -9.03
C TYR A 71 -3.48 17.28 -8.65
N PRO A 72 -4.13 18.00 -9.58
CA PRO A 72 -5.37 18.73 -9.29
C PRO A 72 -6.54 17.84 -8.89
N LYS A 73 -6.57 16.57 -9.32
CA LYS A 73 -7.63 15.61 -8.95
C LYS A 73 -7.45 15.05 -7.55
N LEU A 74 -6.23 15.06 -7.00
CA LEU A 74 -5.95 14.53 -5.66
C LEU A 74 -6.62 15.37 -4.57
N GLU A 75 -6.65 16.70 -4.69
CA GLU A 75 -7.32 17.57 -3.71
C GLU A 75 -8.84 17.32 -3.64
N GLN A 76 -9.48 17.11 -4.79
CA GLN A 76 -10.89 16.74 -4.84
C GLN A 76 -11.12 15.38 -4.16
N SER A 77 -10.27 14.39 -4.43
CA SER A 77 -10.34 13.07 -3.79
C SER A 77 -10.18 13.14 -2.26
N TYR A 78 -9.35 14.04 -1.71
CA TYR A 78 -9.22 14.17 -0.25
C TYR A 78 -10.47 14.73 0.43
N ASN A 79 -11.21 15.62 -0.24
CA ASN A 79 -12.46 16.15 0.32
C ASN A 79 -13.56 15.08 0.37
N GLU A 80 -13.59 14.15 -0.58
CA GLU A 80 -14.56 13.05 -0.61
C GLU A 80 -14.38 12.08 0.56
N LEU A 81 -13.17 11.96 1.13
CA LEU A 81 -12.89 11.10 2.28
C LEU A 81 -13.69 11.49 3.53
N LYS A 82 -14.07 12.77 3.66
CA LYS A 82 -14.93 13.26 4.74
C LYS A 82 -16.36 12.69 4.66
N ASN A 83 -16.77 12.22 3.49
CA ASN A 83 -18.10 11.68 3.25
C ASN A 83 -18.21 10.18 3.58
N ILE A 84 -17.09 9.53 3.94
CA ILE A 84 -17.10 8.12 4.36
C ILE A 84 -17.84 8.01 5.70
N SER A 85 -18.96 7.29 5.71
CA SER A 85 -19.80 7.10 6.90
C SER A 85 -19.59 5.75 7.58
N SER A 86 -19.05 4.75 6.86
CA SER A 86 -18.75 3.42 7.38
C SER A 86 -17.56 3.44 8.34
N PRO A 87 -17.56 2.58 9.39
CA PRO A 87 -16.36 2.37 10.19
C PRO A 87 -15.16 2.02 9.30
N THR A 88 -14.07 2.77 9.45
CA THR A 88 -12.89 2.64 8.57
C THR A 88 -11.64 2.25 9.37
N LEU A 89 -10.95 1.20 8.93
CA LEU A 89 -9.65 0.82 9.46
C LEU A 89 -8.56 1.29 8.50
N ILE A 90 -7.65 2.12 8.99
CA ILE A 90 -6.45 2.59 8.30
C ILE A 90 -5.27 1.76 8.81
N LEU A 91 -4.61 1.04 7.90
CA LEU A 91 -3.42 0.24 8.20
C LEU A 91 -2.21 0.88 7.54
N TRP A 92 -1.12 1.02 8.30
CA TRP A 92 0.13 1.58 7.77
C TRP A 92 1.36 0.89 8.34
N GLY A 93 2.39 0.73 7.52
CA GLY A 93 3.71 0.29 7.96
C GLY A 93 4.56 1.47 8.42
N ARG A 94 5.16 1.38 9.62
CA ARG A 94 6.05 2.44 10.12
C ARG A 94 7.26 2.66 9.21
N ASP A 95 7.73 1.59 8.58
CA ASP A 95 8.94 1.54 7.76
C ASP A 95 8.62 1.63 6.26
N ASP A 96 7.43 2.10 5.89
CA ASP A 96 7.06 2.35 4.49
C ASP A 96 7.91 3.48 3.91
N LYS A 97 8.78 3.11 2.95
CA LYS A 97 9.69 4.05 2.26
C LYS A 97 9.07 4.73 1.05
N LEU A 98 7.88 4.31 0.63
CA LEU A 98 7.14 4.93 -0.47
C LEU A 98 6.24 6.05 0.03
N TYR A 99 5.55 5.81 1.14
CA TYR A 99 4.63 6.75 1.76
C TYR A 99 4.86 6.84 3.26
N THR A 100 5.06 8.06 3.76
CA THR A 100 5.31 8.28 5.18
C THR A 100 4.14 7.82 6.05
N TYR A 101 4.41 7.19 7.18
CA TYR A 101 3.38 6.74 8.12
C TYR A 101 2.54 7.88 8.71
N PHE A 102 3.02 9.13 8.65
CA PHE A 102 2.24 10.32 9.01
C PHE A 102 0.95 10.44 8.20
N GLY A 103 0.91 9.84 7.00
CA GLY A 103 -0.31 9.71 6.21
C GLY A 103 -1.44 9.06 7.01
N ALA A 104 -1.16 8.05 7.83
CA ALA A 104 -2.17 7.36 8.63
C ALA A 104 -2.89 8.30 9.61
N ASP A 105 -2.15 9.20 10.26
CA ASP A 105 -2.73 10.20 11.16
C ASP A 105 -3.51 11.27 10.39
N TYR A 106 -3.02 11.68 9.23
CA TYR A 106 -3.76 12.57 8.34
C TYR A 106 -5.10 11.96 7.91
N PHE A 107 -5.11 10.71 7.41
CA PHE A 107 -6.34 10.00 7.03
C PHE A 107 -7.28 9.84 8.23
N ARG A 108 -6.74 9.55 9.42
CA ARG A 108 -7.55 9.45 10.64
C ARG A 108 -8.21 10.78 11.01
N SER A 109 -7.56 11.90 10.74
CA SER A 109 -8.09 13.24 11.04
C SER A 109 -9.22 13.67 10.09
N ILE A 110 -9.28 13.11 8.87
CA ILE A 110 -10.25 13.51 7.84
C ILE A 110 -11.39 12.50 7.67
N ILE A 111 -11.17 11.21 7.93
CA ILE A 111 -12.18 10.16 7.79
C ILE A 111 -12.94 10.00 9.11
N PRO A 112 -14.26 10.27 9.16
CA PRO A 112 -15.08 10.04 10.34
C PRO A 112 -15.09 8.56 10.75
N ASN A 113 -15.25 8.28 12.06
CA ASN A 113 -15.34 6.91 12.59
C ASN A 113 -14.17 5.99 12.16
N SER A 114 -12.99 6.57 11.95
CA SER A 114 -11.80 5.83 11.53
C SER A 114 -10.91 5.44 12.70
N LYS A 115 -10.17 4.34 12.52
CA LYS A 115 -9.11 3.90 13.43
C LYS A 115 -7.84 3.69 12.62
N ALA A 116 -6.74 4.29 13.04
CA ALA A 116 -5.43 4.03 12.47
C ALA A 116 -4.65 3.01 13.31
N LEU A 117 -3.96 2.11 12.63
CA LEU A 117 -2.97 1.20 13.20
C LEU A 117 -1.69 1.31 12.39
N ILE A 118 -0.64 1.76 13.06
CA ILE A 118 0.73 1.81 12.52
C ILE A 118 1.49 0.63 13.10
N LEU A 119 2.06 -0.21 12.24
CA LEU A 119 2.83 -1.38 12.64
C LEU A 119 4.33 -1.12 12.50
N ASN A 120 5.09 -1.34 13.57
CA ASN A 120 6.55 -1.41 13.50
C ASN A 120 7.00 -2.66 12.73
N ASP A 121 8.21 -2.65 12.18
CA ASP A 121 8.78 -3.73 11.38
C ASP A 121 7.86 -4.10 10.21
N CYS A 122 7.37 -3.07 9.51
CA CYS A 122 6.38 -3.20 8.45
C CYS A 122 6.55 -2.08 7.44
N GLY A 123 6.81 -2.45 6.19
CA GLY A 123 6.88 -1.55 5.05
C GLY A 123 5.54 -1.43 4.32
N HIS A 124 5.61 -1.01 3.06
CA HIS A 124 4.46 -0.83 2.17
C HIS A 124 3.67 -2.13 1.92
N PHE A 125 4.36 -3.25 1.70
CA PHE A 125 3.77 -4.56 1.48
C PHE A 125 3.52 -5.27 2.82
N MET A 126 2.60 -4.67 3.58
CA MET A 126 2.30 -5.07 4.94
C MET A 126 1.90 -6.56 5.06
N GLY A 127 1.23 -7.12 4.04
CA GLY A 127 0.88 -8.55 4.01
C GLY A 127 2.09 -9.48 4.05
N LEU A 128 3.21 -9.10 3.42
CA LEU A 128 4.46 -9.86 3.49
C LEU A 128 5.11 -9.72 4.87
N ASP A 129 5.11 -8.51 5.42
CA ASP A 129 5.81 -8.20 6.66
C ASP A 129 5.07 -8.72 7.91
N GLN A 130 3.77 -8.44 8.02
CA GLN A 130 2.98 -8.67 9.23
C GLN A 130 1.62 -9.32 8.93
N GLY A 131 1.51 -10.13 7.86
CA GLY A 131 0.25 -10.70 7.37
C GLY A 131 -0.67 -11.30 8.43
N LYS A 132 -0.13 -12.10 9.37
CA LYS A 132 -0.93 -12.66 10.48
C LYS A 132 -1.53 -11.56 11.37
N LYS A 133 -0.70 -10.61 11.83
CA LYS A 133 -1.17 -9.51 12.71
C LYS A 133 -2.24 -8.69 12.00
N ILE A 134 -2.02 -8.36 10.73
CA ILE A 134 -2.99 -7.61 9.91
C ILE A 134 -4.31 -8.36 9.80
N GLY A 135 -4.26 -9.67 9.51
CA GLY A 135 -5.45 -10.52 9.51
C GLY A 135 -6.20 -10.46 10.83
N ASP A 136 -5.50 -10.65 11.96
CA ASP A 136 -6.09 -10.59 13.30
C ASP A 136 -6.76 -9.22 13.55
N TYR A 137 -6.12 -8.11 13.16
CA TYR A 137 -6.68 -6.77 13.32
C TYR A 137 -7.89 -6.50 12.42
N ILE A 138 -7.86 -6.98 11.17
CA ILE A 138 -8.99 -6.87 10.23
C ILE A 138 -10.19 -7.64 10.81
N THR A 139 -9.99 -8.87 11.27
CA THR A 139 -11.06 -9.68 11.87
C THR A 139 -11.63 -9.02 13.12
N GLN A 140 -10.79 -8.54 14.04
CA GLN A 140 -11.25 -7.83 15.24
C GLN A 140 -12.03 -6.56 14.89
N PHE A 141 -11.55 -5.80 13.90
CA PHE A 141 -12.24 -4.60 13.45
C PHE A 141 -13.60 -4.94 12.82
N TYR A 142 -13.65 -5.99 12.00
CA TYR A 142 -14.87 -6.47 11.39
C TYR A 142 -15.88 -6.93 12.46
N ASP A 143 -15.46 -7.80 13.38
CA ASP A 143 -16.34 -8.34 14.43
C ASP A 143 -16.91 -7.26 15.35
N LYS A 144 -16.13 -6.20 15.62
CA LYS A 144 -16.58 -5.07 16.44
C LYS A 144 -17.62 -4.21 15.72
N ASN A 145 -17.53 -4.09 14.40
CA ASN A 145 -18.35 -3.16 13.61
C ASN A 145 -19.44 -3.86 12.78
N CYS A 146 -19.45 -5.19 12.74
CA CYS A 146 -20.48 -5.97 12.06
C CYS A 146 -21.62 -6.33 13.04
N PRO A 147 -22.89 -6.04 12.69
CA PRO A 147 -24.03 -6.44 13.52
C PRO A 147 -24.11 -7.97 13.68
N ALA A 148 -24.48 -8.44 14.88
CA ALA A 148 -24.58 -9.88 15.19
C ALA A 148 -25.54 -10.67 14.27
N THR A 149 -26.42 -10.00 13.53
CA THR A 149 -27.44 -10.59 12.65
C THR A 149 -26.92 -11.05 11.28
N SER A 150 -25.65 -10.80 10.92
CA SER A 150 -25.07 -11.23 9.63
C SER A 150 -24.27 -12.54 9.71
N ARG A 151 -24.09 -13.13 10.90
CA ARG A 151 -23.38 -14.40 11.05
C ARG A 151 -24.27 -15.53 10.55
N ILE A 152 -24.05 -15.96 9.30
CA ILE A 152 -24.64 -17.19 8.77
C ILE A 152 -24.22 -18.32 9.71
N SER A 153 -25.19 -18.89 10.41
CA SER A 153 -25.02 -20.12 11.19
C SER A 153 -24.51 -21.21 10.25
N THR A 154 -23.23 -21.53 10.34
CA THR A 154 -22.70 -22.73 9.71
C THR A 154 -23.31 -23.90 10.45
N LYS A 155 -24.45 -24.41 9.95
CA LYS A 155 -24.93 -25.74 10.32
C LYS A 155 -23.82 -26.73 9.98
N THR A 156 -23.20 -27.26 11.02
CA THR A 156 -22.34 -28.44 10.93
C THR A 156 -23.14 -29.54 10.24
N ILE A 157 -22.69 -29.97 9.07
CA ILE A 157 -23.21 -31.17 8.43
C ILE A 157 -22.64 -32.34 9.23
N SER A 158 -23.51 -32.99 10.01
CA SER A 158 -23.26 -34.26 10.69
C SER A 158 -23.13 -35.41 9.71
#